data_AF-A0A925MU03-F1
#
_entry.id   AF-A0A925MU03-F1
#
_cell.length_a   1.000
_cell.length_b   1.000
_cell.length_c   1.000
_cell.angle_alpha   90.00
_cell.angle_beta   90.00
_cell.angle_gamma   90.00
#
_symmetry.space_group_name_H-M   'P 1'
#
loop_
_entity.id
_entity.type
_entity.pdbx_description
1 polymer ?
#
loop_
_entity_poly.entity_id
_entity_poly.type
_entity_poly.pdbx_seq_one_letter_code
_entity_poly.pdbx_strand_id
1 'polypeptide(L)'
;DYYLAAFLIGAYQETLGDLHNLFGDTHVVHIRLHEQGGWWIEEIVKGDTASKVLGYMQYDADRLYPQLARDCERAAREGRMSLAEAQALKRFYELELNGYTYLEPEGG
;
A
#
# COMPACT_ATOMS: atom_id res chain seq x y z
N ASP A 1 1.61 21.40 3.74
CA ASP A 1 2.13 20.47 2.72
C ASP A 1 3.18 21.13 1.85
N TYR A 2 4.23 20.37 1.52
CA TYR A 2 5.32 20.82 0.65
C TYR A 2 5.56 19.72 -0.39
N TYR A 3 5.34 20.04 -1.66
CA TYR A 3 5.43 19.08 -2.76
C TYR A 3 6.72 19.29 -3.55
N LEU A 4 7.41 18.18 -3.83
CA LEU A 4 8.57 18.15 -4.72
C LEU A 4 8.15 17.52 -6.05
N ALA A 5 8.70 18.04 -7.15
CA ALA A 5 8.47 17.52 -8.49
C ALA A 5 9.80 17.22 -9.18
N ALA A 6 9.90 16.05 -9.77
CA ALA A 6 10.98 15.66 -10.67
C ALA A 6 10.44 15.62 -12.10
N PHE A 7 11.18 16.21 -13.05
CA PHE A 7 10.81 16.28 -14.46
C PHE A 7 11.78 15.48 -15.31
N LEU A 8 11.38 15.18 -16.55
CA LEU A 8 12.18 14.41 -17.52
C LEU A 8 12.47 12.96 -17.08
N ILE A 9 11.61 12.38 -16.24
CA ILE A 9 11.70 11.00 -15.76
C ILE A 9 10.93 9.98 -16.61
N GLY A 10 10.22 10.42 -17.66
CA GLY A 10 9.34 9.57 -18.48
C GLY A 10 10.04 8.57 -19.40
N ALA A 11 11.36 8.49 -19.36
CA ALA A 11 12.13 7.49 -20.10
C ALA A 11 12.90 6.61 -19.12
N TYR A 12 12.79 5.29 -19.27
CA TYR A 12 13.52 4.23 -18.55
C TYR A 12 13.24 4.09 -17.04
N GLN A 13 12.82 5.14 -16.32
CA GLN A 13 12.68 5.08 -14.86
C GLN A 13 11.60 4.11 -14.39
N GLU A 14 10.50 4.01 -15.14
CA GLU A 14 9.38 3.10 -14.79
C GLU A 14 9.76 1.62 -14.94
N THR A 15 10.59 1.27 -15.93
CA THR A 15 10.93 -0.14 -16.21
C THR A 15 12.17 -0.62 -15.47
N LEU A 16 13.01 0.30 -14.97
CA LEU A 16 14.25 -0.03 -14.24
C LEU A 16 14.09 0.07 -12.72
N GLY A 17 12.91 0.44 -12.23
CA GLY A 17 12.61 0.43 -10.80
C GLY A 17 12.72 -0.98 -10.22
N ASP A 18 13.48 -1.13 -9.15
CA ASP A 18 13.51 -2.34 -8.34
C ASP A 18 12.70 -2.12 -7.06
N LEU A 19 12.20 -3.21 -6.46
CA LEU A 19 11.46 -3.21 -5.19
C LEU A 19 12.44 -3.07 -4.01
N HIS A 20 13.27 -2.02 -4.03
CA HIS A 20 14.48 -1.92 -3.20
C HIS A 20 14.21 -1.94 -1.69
N ASN A 21 12.96 -1.71 -1.27
CA ASN A 21 12.48 -1.98 0.09
C ASN A 21 10.98 -2.37 0.08
N LEU A 22 10.56 -3.15 -0.92
CA LEU A 22 9.13 -3.47 -1.12
C LEU A 22 8.24 -2.24 -1.34
N PHE A 23 8.82 -1.08 -1.66
CA PHE A 23 8.08 0.03 -2.25
C PHE A 23 7.71 -0.39 -3.67
N GLY A 24 6.41 -0.64 -3.88
CA GLY A 24 5.89 -1.00 -5.19
C GLY A 24 5.60 0.23 -6.04
N ASP A 25 4.85 0.01 -7.11
CA ASP A 25 4.57 1.07 -8.09
C ASP A 25 3.85 2.26 -7.45
N THR A 26 4.16 3.45 -7.94
CA THR A 26 3.50 4.68 -7.49
C THR A 26 2.13 4.86 -8.14
N HIS A 27 1.30 5.74 -7.55
CA HIS A 27 0.12 6.23 -8.25
C HIS A 27 0.50 6.96 -9.55
N VAL A 28 -0.11 6.56 -10.66
CA VAL A 28 0.04 7.23 -11.96
C VAL A 28 -1.30 7.86 -12.35
N VAL A 29 -1.24 9.10 -12.82
CA VAL A 29 -2.40 9.85 -13.28
C VAL A 29 -2.15 10.34 -14.69
N HIS A 30 -3.03 9.98 -15.63
CA HIS A 30 -2.99 10.50 -16.99
C HIS A 30 -3.87 11.74 -17.09
N ILE A 31 -3.27 12.87 -17.46
CA ILE A 31 -3.95 14.16 -17.59
C ILE A 31 -4.05 14.51 -19.08
N ARG A 32 -5.25 14.86 -19.53
CA ARG A 32 -5.48 15.42 -20.87
C ARG A 32 -5.81 16.90 -20.81
N LEU A 33 -5.35 17.61 -21.84
CA LEU A 33 -5.62 19.02 -22.07
C LEU A 33 -6.69 19.16 -23.14
N HIS A 34 -7.62 20.11 -22.92
CA HIS A 34 -8.60 20.47 -23.93
C HIS A 34 -7.99 21.48 -24.91
N GLU A 35 -8.35 21.40 -26.19
CA GLU A 35 -7.84 22.32 -27.22
C GLU A 35 -8.18 23.79 -26.95
N GLN A 36 -9.30 24.02 -26.26
CA GLN A 36 -9.80 25.37 -25.94
C GLN A 36 -9.39 25.83 -24.53
N GLY A 37 -8.46 25.11 -23.89
CA GLY A 37 -8.02 25.34 -22.51
C GLY A 37 -8.78 24.49 -21.49
N GLY A 38 -8.14 24.23 -20.35
CA GLY A 38 -8.63 23.32 -19.31
C GLY A 38 -7.98 21.93 -19.37
N TRP A 39 -8.18 21.14 -18.32
CA TRP A 39 -7.62 19.79 -18.19
C TRP A 39 -8.60 18.86 -17.45
N TRP A 40 -8.45 17.55 -17.67
CA TRP A 40 -9.14 16.52 -16.90
C TRP A 40 -8.25 15.31 -16.66
N ILE A 41 -8.57 14.55 -15.62
CA ILE A 41 -7.96 13.24 -15.37
C ILE A 41 -8.65 12.22 -16.28
N GLU A 42 -7.88 11.65 -17.20
CA GLU A 42 -8.36 10.58 -18.07
C GLU A 42 -8.34 9.23 -17.35
N GLU A 43 -7.25 8.96 -16.62
CA GLU A 43 -7.02 7.67 -15.99
C GLU A 43 -6.25 7.83 -14.68
N ILE A 44 -6.58 6.97 -13.72
CA ILE A 44 -5.84 6.81 -12.47
C ILE A 44 -5.47 5.34 -12.35
N VAL A 45 -4.17 5.07 -12.35
CA VAL A 45 -3.61 3.76 -12.00
C VAL A 45 -3.20 3.81 -10.54
N LYS A 46 -3.79 2.95 -9.72
CA LYS A 46 -3.42 2.86 -8.31
C LYS A 46 -2.06 2.17 -8.19
N GLY A 47 -1.20 2.76 -7.37
CA GLY A 47 0.05 2.13 -6.98
C GLY A 47 -0.19 0.89 -6.12
N ASP A 48 0.89 0.20 -5.80
CA ASP A 48 0.81 -1.11 -5.21
C ASP A 48 0.49 -1.09 -3.72
N THR A 49 -0.24 -2.13 -3.28
CA THR A 49 -0.45 -2.40 -1.85
C THR A 49 0.61 -3.33 -1.30
N ALA A 50 0.78 -3.36 0.02
CA ALA A 50 1.69 -4.29 0.68
C ALA A 50 1.38 -5.76 0.29
N SER A 51 0.10 -6.14 0.22
CA SER A 51 -0.35 -7.45 -0.26
C SER A 51 0.13 -7.75 -1.69
N LYS A 52 0.01 -6.79 -2.60
CA LYS A 52 0.43 -6.97 -4.01
C LYS A 52 1.93 -7.16 -4.13
N VAL A 53 2.72 -6.39 -3.38
CA VAL A 53 4.19 -6.54 -3.37
C VAL A 53 4.62 -7.86 -2.74
N LEU A 54 3.97 -8.31 -1.66
CA LEU A 54 4.21 -9.64 -1.10
C LEU A 54 3.91 -10.76 -2.11
N GLY A 55 2.90 -10.58 -2.95
CA GLY A 55 2.60 -11.46 -4.08
C GLY A 55 3.74 -11.56 -5.09
N TYR A 56 4.42 -10.45 -5.41
CA TYR A 56 5.61 -10.47 -6.27
C TYR A 56 6.76 -11.31 -5.68
N MET A 57 6.86 -11.32 -4.34
CA MET A 57 7.81 -12.13 -3.58
C MET A 57 7.35 -13.57 -3.34
N GLN A 58 6.28 -14.01 -4.03
CA GLN A 58 5.70 -15.35 -3.95
C GLN A 58 5.12 -15.72 -2.56
N TYR A 59 4.77 -14.72 -1.75
CA TYR A 59 3.96 -14.96 -0.56
C TYR A 59 2.49 -15.09 -0.94
N ASP A 60 1.81 -16.02 -0.25
CA ASP A 60 0.35 -16.14 -0.29
C ASP A 60 -0.25 -15.15 0.72
N ALA A 61 -0.49 -13.92 0.26
CA ALA A 61 -1.02 -12.84 1.11
C ALA A 61 -2.38 -13.19 1.73
N ASP A 62 -3.20 -13.99 1.03
CA ASP A 62 -4.51 -14.45 1.52
C ASP A 62 -4.39 -15.39 2.74
N ARG A 63 -3.20 -15.98 2.96
CA ARG A 63 -2.92 -16.79 4.14
C ARG A 63 -2.39 -16.01 5.33
N LEU A 64 -1.91 -14.79 5.14
CA LEU A 64 -1.25 -14.03 6.21
C LEU A 64 -2.24 -13.57 7.28
N TYR A 65 -3.35 -12.96 6.87
CA TYR A 65 -4.37 -12.51 7.82
C TYR A 65 -4.99 -13.66 8.63
N PRO A 66 -5.41 -14.80 8.02
CA PRO A 66 -5.91 -15.94 8.78
C PRO A 66 -4.90 -16.53 9.78
N GLN A 67 -3.60 -16.47 9.47
CA GLN A 67 -2.55 -16.91 10.40
C GLN A 67 -2.49 -15.98 11.62
N LEU A 68 -2.41 -14.67 11.40
CA LEU A 68 -2.40 -13.70 12.48
C LEU A 68 -3.68 -13.79 13.34
N ALA A 69 -4.84 -13.95 12.71
CA ALA A 69 -6.11 -14.06 13.42
C ALA A 69 -6.12 -15.24 14.40
N ARG A 70 -5.61 -16.41 13.97
CA ARG A 70 -5.45 -17.59 14.84
C ARG A 70 -4.47 -17.36 15.99
N ASP A 71 -3.38 -16.64 15.73
CA ASP A 71 -2.39 -16.31 16.76
C ASP A 71 -2.94 -15.33 17.80
N CYS A 72 -3.72 -14.34 17.38
CA CYS A 72 -4.47 -13.44 18.28
C CYS A 72 -5.48 -14.21 19.14
N GLU A 73 -6.25 -15.14 18.56
CA GLU A 73 -7.20 -15.98 19.30
C GLU A 73 -6.51 -16.89 20.31
N ARG A 74 -5.34 -17.44 19.97
CA ARG A 74 -4.52 -18.22 20.91
C ARG A 74 -4.02 -17.34 22.05
N ALA A 75 -3.46 -16.17 21.77
CA ALA A 75 -2.97 -15.25 22.77
C ALA A 75 -4.07 -14.75 23.73
N ALA A 76 -5.27 -14.51 23.20
CA ALA A 76 -6.42 -14.12 24.01
C ALA A 76 -6.88 -15.23 24.96
N ARG A 77 -6.93 -16.49 24.49
CA ARG A 77 -7.26 -17.65 25.34
C ARG A 77 -6.24 -17.91 26.44
N GLU A 78 -4.97 -17.64 26.17
CA GLU A 78 -3.88 -17.81 27.12
C GLU A 78 -3.73 -16.63 28.09
N GLY A 79 -4.58 -15.60 27.98
CA GLY A 79 -4.53 -14.41 28.86
C GLY A 79 -3.31 -13.51 28.61
N ARG A 80 -2.62 -13.67 27.48
CA ARG A 80 -1.47 -12.82 27.08
C ARG A 80 -1.89 -11.54 26.37
N MET A 81 -3.16 -11.42 26.01
CA MET A 81 -3.75 -10.32 25.26
C MET A 81 -5.24 -10.22 25.59
N SER A 82 -5.80 -9.03 25.68
CA SER A 82 -7.24 -8.82 25.81
C SER A 82 -7.97 -8.99 24.47
N LEU A 83 -9.29 -9.21 24.52
CA LEU A 83 -10.10 -9.28 23.30
C LEU A 83 -10.07 -7.96 22.50
N ALA A 84 -10.02 -6.82 23.20
CA ALA A 84 -9.95 -5.51 22.57
C ALA A 84 -8.63 -5.32 21.82
N GLU A 85 -7.49 -5.69 22.42
CA GLU A 85 -6.18 -5.64 21.78
C GLU A 85 -6.11 -6.58 20.57
N ALA A 86 -6.63 -7.80 20.69
CA ALA A 86 -6.68 -8.75 19.58
C ALA A 86 -7.50 -8.22 18.40
N GLN A 87 -8.65 -7.58 18.67
CA GLN A 87 -9.45 -6.96 17.61
C GLN A 87 -8.76 -5.75 16.99
N ALA A 88 -8.10 -4.92 17.80
CA ALA A 88 -7.34 -3.77 17.32
C ALA A 88 -6.19 -4.20 16.41
N LEU A 89 -5.41 -5.20 16.82
CA LEU A 89 -4.29 -5.73 16.04
C LEU A 89 -4.75 -6.35 14.70
N LYS A 90 -5.84 -7.13 14.71
CA LYS A 90 -6.39 -7.69 13.47
C LYS A 90 -6.82 -6.61 12.47
N ARG A 91 -7.53 -5.58 12.95
CA ARG A 91 -7.96 -4.46 12.11
C ARG A 91 -6.76 -3.67 11.57
N PHE A 92 -5.80 -3.38 12.43
CA PHE A 92 -4.57 -2.70 12.04
C PHE A 92 -3.84 -3.49 10.95
N TYR A 93 -3.61 -4.78 11.16
CA TYR A 93 -2.92 -5.61 10.18
C TYR A 93 -3.64 -5.70 8.83
N GLU A 94 -4.97 -5.83 8.85
CA GLU A 94 -5.77 -5.84 7.61
C GLU A 94 -5.69 -4.50 6.87
N LEU A 95 -5.68 -3.38 7.61
CA LEU A 95 -5.50 -2.04 7.04
C LEU A 95 -4.12 -1.93 6.37
N GLU A 96 -3.05 -2.24 7.09
CA GLU A 96 -1.67 -2.14 6.59
C GLU A 96 -1.41 -3.07 5.41
N LEU A 97 -1.92 -4.31 5.45
CA LEU A 97 -1.72 -5.28 4.38
C LEU A 97 -2.39 -4.82 3.07
N ASN A 98 -3.52 -4.11 3.18
CA ASN A 98 -4.23 -3.54 2.03
C ASN A 98 -3.84 -2.07 1.75
N GLY A 99 -2.95 -1.51 2.56
CA GLY A 99 -2.47 -0.14 2.47
C GLY A 99 -1.47 0.04 1.33
N TYR A 100 -1.32 1.29 0.90
CA TYR A 100 -0.32 1.70 -0.09
C TYR A 100 1.08 1.50 0.49
N THR A 101 2.06 1.12 -0.35
CA THR A 101 3.41 0.79 0.17
C THR A 101 4.22 1.97 0.67
N TYR A 102 3.79 3.21 0.41
CA TYR A 102 4.50 4.42 0.82
C TYR A 102 4.01 4.92 2.18
N LEU A 103 4.86 5.70 2.83
CA LEU A 103 4.61 6.23 4.17
C LEU A 103 3.46 7.23 4.20
N GLU A 104 2.71 7.20 5.29
CA GLU A 104 1.75 8.25 5.62
C GLU A 104 2.47 9.42 6.32
N PRO A 105 2.08 10.67 6.05
CA PRO A 105 2.61 11.82 6.77
C PRO A 105 2.24 11.75 8.26
N GLU A 106 3.17 12.14 9.15
CA GLU A 106 2.91 12.18 10.59
C GLU A 106 1.72 13.11 10.90
N GLY A 107 0.65 12.54 11.48
CA GLY A 107 -0.53 13.28 11.94
C GLY A 107 -1.81 13.15 11.09
N GLY A 108 -1.88 12.15 10.21
CA GLY A 108 -3.12 11.72 9.53
C GLY A 108 -4.11 11.00 10.44
#